data_AF-A0A7K3DVB2-F1
#
_entry.id   AF-A0A7K3DVB2-F1
#
_cell.length_a   1.000
_cell.length_b   1.000
_cell.length_c   1.000
_cell.angle_alpha   90.00
_cell.angle_beta   90.00
_cell.angle_gamma   90.00
#
_symmetry.space_group_name_H-M   'P 1'
#
loop_
_entity.id
_entity.type
_entity.pdbx_description
1 polymer ?
#
loop_
_entity_poly.entity_id
_entity_poly.type
_entity_poly.pdbx_seq_one_letter_code
_entity_poly.pdbx_strand_id
1 'polypeptide(L)'
;MPRSTNPAIAEAQNSVRSLRLLSAQRRLYADAKLIHNVRLAVVILAGIVSVALALYFPSARAPIGFGSAVVLLLISIVGSARERRKSKEAASVQEEFDTGVFQLSWNSVLADRPTNSLVVEAAHRHKGDGLADWYSDTESLARPLDVLVCQRSNLAWGVSNHRRWAATVMAAIIAWIAGIVVICYFLELSFPSSISAVITPLLPTFREYIEMWRSNVESIRAKEKAESKISDIWESAMSSRRLPSVAKCREVQDRICVIRQTNPIIPDWFYWAFRDRGEKVMRVSVADYVEQARSKGMA
;
A
#
# COMPACT_ATOMS: atom_id res chain seq x y z
N MET A 1 -26.97 9.23 26.52
CA MET A 1 -25.70 8.65 26.07
C MET A 1 -25.48 9.04 24.63
N PRO A 2 -24.25 9.44 24.24
CA PRO A 2 -23.93 9.61 22.84
C PRO A 2 -24.21 8.29 22.12
N ARG A 3 -24.93 8.33 20.99
CA ARG A 3 -25.22 7.12 20.23
C ARG A 3 -24.02 6.81 19.33
N SER A 4 -23.40 5.65 19.54
CA SER A 4 -22.44 5.07 18.61
C SER A 4 -23.16 4.60 17.33
N THR A 5 -22.40 4.17 16.33
CA THR A 5 -22.94 3.52 15.13
C THR A 5 -23.81 2.32 15.53
N ASN A 6 -24.95 2.11 14.83
CA ASN A 6 -25.90 1.05 15.18
C ASN A 6 -26.27 0.20 13.94
N PRO A 7 -25.89 -1.10 13.87
CA PRO A 7 -25.13 -1.85 14.89
C PRO A 7 -23.73 -1.28 15.10
N ALA A 8 -23.16 -1.52 16.28
CA ALA A 8 -21.82 -1.06 16.64
C ALA A 8 -20.78 -1.63 15.66
N ILE A 9 -19.70 -0.88 15.40
CA ILE A 9 -18.64 -1.31 14.47
C ILE A 9 -18.05 -2.66 14.91
N ALA A 10 -17.89 -2.86 16.22
CA ALA A 10 -17.42 -4.10 16.83
C ALA A 10 -18.26 -5.34 16.46
N GLU A 11 -19.58 -5.16 16.28
CA GLU A 11 -20.50 -6.20 15.86
C GLU A 11 -20.56 -6.31 14.33
N ALA A 12 -20.75 -5.19 13.65
CA ALA A 12 -20.95 -5.13 12.19
C ALA A 12 -19.77 -5.73 11.41
N GLN A 13 -18.53 -5.55 11.90
CA GLN A 13 -17.33 -6.07 11.26
C GLN A 13 -17.24 -7.60 11.27
N ASN A 14 -17.89 -8.25 12.23
CA ASN A 14 -17.83 -9.70 12.42
C ASN A 14 -18.99 -10.45 11.73
N SER A 15 -19.83 -9.76 10.96
CA SER A 15 -20.85 -10.41 10.15
C SER A 15 -20.26 -11.32 9.08
N VAL A 16 -21.00 -12.35 8.65
CA VAL A 16 -20.58 -13.28 7.58
C VAL A 16 -20.21 -12.55 6.29
N ARG A 17 -20.94 -11.49 5.94
CA ARG A 17 -20.65 -10.67 4.76
C ARG A 17 -19.33 -9.90 4.95
N SER A 18 -19.15 -9.27 6.09
CA SER A 18 -17.95 -8.48 6.41
C SER A 18 -16.68 -9.33 6.40
N LEU A 19 -16.72 -10.51 7.04
CA LEU A 19 -15.60 -11.46 7.03
C LEU A 19 -15.29 -11.98 5.62
N ARG A 20 -16.31 -12.18 4.78
CA ARG A 20 -16.12 -12.56 3.36
C ARG A 20 -15.43 -11.45 2.56
N LEU A 21 -15.82 -10.19 2.75
CA LEU A 21 -15.17 -9.04 2.12
C LEU A 21 -13.70 -8.92 2.57
N LEU A 22 -13.43 -9.08 3.87
CA LEU A 22 -12.07 -9.08 4.42
C LEU A 22 -11.21 -10.20 3.85
N SER A 23 -11.77 -11.41 3.72
CA SER A 23 -11.12 -12.55 3.08
C SER A 23 -10.77 -12.26 1.61
N ALA A 24 -11.74 -11.72 0.86
CA ALA A 24 -11.58 -11.37 -0.55
C ALA A 24 -10.51 -10.29 -0.76
N GLN A 25 -10.54 -9.18 0.00
CA GLN A 25 -9.53 -8.13 -0.15
C GLN A 25 -8.12 -8.63 0.19
N ARG A 26 -7.95 -9.44 1.25
CA ARG A 26 -6.63 -10.01 1.59
C ARG A 26 -6.09 -10.85 0.46
N ARG A 27 -6.94 -11.68 -0.17
CA ARG A 27 -6.53 -12.48 -1.32
C ARG A 27 -6.15 -11.63 -2.53
N LEU A 28 -6.93 -10.60 -2.84
CA LEU A 28 -6.65 -9.72 -3.98
C LEU A 28 -5.35 -8.92 -3.78
N TYR A 29 -5.08 -8.43 -2.58
CA TYR A 29 -3.78 -7.82 -2.25
C TYR A 29 -2.63 -8.83 -2.34
N ALA A 30 -2.83 -10.08 -1.91
CA ALA A 30 -1.83 -11.13 -2.07
C ALA A 30 -1.56 -11.44 -3.55
N ASP A 31 -2.58 -11.44 -4.40
CA ASP A 31 -2.43 -11.59 -5.86
C ASP A 31 -1.63 -10.42 -6.46
N ALA A 32 -1.94 -9.18 -6.08
CA ALA A 32 -1.18 -8.00 -6.50
C ALA A 32 0.29 -8.11 -6.08
N LYS A 33 0.54 -8.55 -4.84
CA LYS A 33 1.88 -8.79 -4.28
C LYS A 33 2.65 -9.85 -5.03
N LEU A 34 2.00 -10.95 -5.41
CA LEU A 34 2.62 -12.00 -6.22
C LEU A 34 3.03 -11.46 -7.60
N ILE A 35 2.14 -10.72 -8.27
CA ILE A 35 2.43 -10.11 -9.58
C ILE A 35 3.63 -9.16 -9.47
N HIS A 36 3.65 -8.31 -8.44
CA HIS A 36 4.75 -7.39 -8.16
C HIS A 36 6.07 -8.13 -7.98
N ASN A 37 6.11 -9.12 -7.09
CA ASN A 37 7.33 -9.87 -6.76
C ASN A 37 7.86 -10.65 -7.97
N VAL A 38 6.98 -11.32 -8.72
CA VAL A 38 7.36 -12.05 -9.94
C VAL A 38 7.89 -11.10 -11.00
N ARG A 39 7.20 -9.97 -11.25
CA ARG A 39 7.66 -8.95 -12.21
C ARG A 39 9.05 -8.44 -11.83
N LEU A 40 9.23 -8.03 -10.59
CA LEU A 40 10.49 -7.47 -10.10
C LEU A 40 11.63 -8.50 -10.21
N ALA A 41 11.38 -9.76 -9.82
CA ALA A 41 12.36 -10.84 -9.95
C ALA A 41 12.74 -11.09 -11.41
N VAL A 42 11.76 -11.17 -12.32
CA VAL A 42 12.03 -11.36 -13.75
C VAL A 42 12.85 -10.21 -14.32
N VAL A 43 12.46 -8.96 -14.05
CA VAL A 43 13.15 -7.78 -14.57
C VAL A 43 14.61 -7.70 -14.06
N ILE A 44 14.84 -7.95 -12.77
CA ILE A 44 16.19 -7.95 -12.19
C ILE A 44 17.03 -9.09 -12.75
N LEU A 45 16.56 -10.34 -12.66
CA LEU A 45 17.34 -11.52 -13.03
C LEU A 45 17.65 -11.53 -14.53
N ALA A 46 16.65 -11.25 -15.36
CA ALA A 46 16.86 -11.18 -16.80
C ALA A 46 17.72 -9.98 -17.21
N GLY A 47 17.66 -8.86 -16.48
CA GLY A 47 18.59 -7.73 -16.66
C GLY A 47 20.03 -8.15 -16.41
N ILE A 48 20.31 -8.83 -15.29
CA ILE A 48 21.66 -9.34 -14.96
C ILE A 48 22.14 -10.34 -16.01
N VAL A 49 21.28 -11.28 -16.42
CA VAL A 49 21.59 -12.25 -17.48
C VAL A 49 21.89 -11.54 -18.80
N SER A 50 21.15 -10.48 -19.14
CA SER A 50 21.37 -9.71 -20.37
C SER A 50 22.72 -8.99 -20.36
N VAL A 51 23.14 -8.46 -19.20
CA VAL A 51 24.50 -7.90 -19.03
C VAL A 51 25.55 -8.98 -19.23
N ALA A 52 25.41 -10.14 -18.58
CA ALA A 52 26.37 -11.24 -18.71
C ALA A 52 26.51 -11.71 -20.18
N LEU A 53 25.39 -11.85 -20.90
CA LEU A 53 25.38 -12.21 -22.31
C LEU A 53 26.02 -11.13 -23.19
N ALA A 54 25.73 -9.85 -22.95
CA ALA A 54 26.34 -8.76 -23.71
C ALA A 54 27.86 -8.66 -23.48
N LEU A 55 28.34 -8.95 -22.27
CA LEU A 55 29.76 -9.01 -21.97
C LEU A 55 30.44 -10.21 -22.64
N TYR A 56 29.77 -11.38 -22.64
CA TYR A 56 30.28 -12.61 -23.25
C TYR A 56 30.30 -12.57 -24.79
N PHE A 57 29.37 -11.85 -25.42
CA PHE A 57 29.29 -11.70 -26.88
C PHE A 57 29.53 -10.24 -27.34
N PRO A 58 30.79 -9.77 -27.44
CA PRO A 58 31.12 -8.38 -27.78
C PRO A 58 30.49 -7.88 -29.08
N SER A 59 30.43 -8.71 -30.12
CA SER A 59 29.82 -8.37 -31.41
C SER A 59 28.31 -8.16 -31.35
N ALA A 60 27.64 -8.69 -30.32
CA ALA A 60 26.20 -8.64 -30.13
C ALA A 60 25.77 -7.74 -28.94
N ARG A 61 26.69 -6.94 -28.36
CA ARG A 61 26.39 -6.05 -27.22
C ARG A 61 25.16 -5.17 -27.45
N ALA A 62 25.14 -4.45 -28.57
CA ALA A 62 24.04 -3.56 -28.91
C ALA A 62 22.71 -4.31 -29.08
N PRO A 63 22.58 -5.32 -29.97
CA PRO A 63 21.30 -6.03 -30.12
C PRO A 63 20.84 -6.72 -28.83
N ILE A 64 21.75 -7.30 -28.03
CA ILE A 64 21.41 -7.90 -26.73
C ILE A 64 20.92 -6.82 -25.76
N GLY A 65 21.68 -5.74 -25.59
CA GLY A 65 21.35 -4.67 -24.65
C GLY A 65 20.04 -3.97 -24.98
N PHE A 66 19.87 -3.51 -26.22
CA PHE A 66 18.63 -2.84 -26.64
C PHE A 66 17.44 -3.80 -26.71
N GLY A 67 17.63 -5.00 -27.26
CA GLY A 67 16.56 -6.00 -27.37
C GLY A 67 16.03 -6.42 -26.01
N SER A 68 16.92 -6.75 -25.07
CA SER A 68 16.54 -7.07 -23.69
C SER A 68 15.87 -5.89 -22.99
N ALA A 69 16.40 -4.67 -23.12
CA ALA A 69 15.80 -3.48 -22.51
C ALA A 69 14.35 -3.25 -22.97
N VAL A 70 14.06 -3.40 -24.27
CA VAL A 70 12.70 -3.28 -24.81
C VAL A 70 11.79 -4.38 -24.24
N VAL A 71 12.21 -5.64 -24.27
CA VAL A 71 11.41 -6.77 -23.77
C VAL A 71 11.13 -6.61 -22.27
N LEU A 72 12.15 -6.29 -21.48
CA LEU A 72 12.01 -6.12 -20.02
C LEU A 72 11.17 -4.89 -19.67
N LEU A 73 11.26 -3.81 -20.46
CA LEU A 73 10.38 -2.65 -20.29
C LEU A 73 8.91 -3.02 -20.57
N LEU A 74 8.63 -3.81 -21.61
CA LEU A 74 7.27 -4.29 -21.89
C LEU A 74 6.74 -5.17 -20.75
N ILE A 75 7.55 -6.09 -20.24
CA ILE A 75 7.21 -6.91 -19.06
C ILE A 75 6.92 -6.02 -17.85
N SER A 76 7.76 -5.02 -17.60
CA SER A 76 7.59 -4.03 -16.53
C SER A 76 6.24 -3.30 -16.65
N ILE A 77 5.93 -2.76 -17.83
CA ILE A 77 4.69 -2.00 -18.07
C ILE A 77 3.45 -2.88 -17.91
N VAL A 78 3.41 -4.04 -18.57
CA VAL A 78 2.27 -4.96 -18.52
C VAL A 78 2.06 -5.51 -17.11
N GLY A 79 3.15 -5.91 -16.44
CA GLY A 79 3.11 -6.39 -15.06
C GLY A 79 2.63 -5.31 -14.10
N SER A 80 3.08 -4.05 -14.27
CA SER A 80 2.61 -2.91 -13.47
C SER A 80 1.13 -2.62 -13.66
N ALA A 81 0.62 -2.70 -14.89
CA ALA A 81 -0.79 -2.51 -15.16
C ALA A 81 -1.66 -3.60 -14.49
N ARG A 82 -1.22 -4.86 -14.55
CA ARG A 82 -1.89 -5.99 -13.90
C ARG A 82 -1.88 -5.88 -12.37
N GLU A 83 -0.74 -5.51 -11.78
CA GLU A 83 -0.62 -5.24 -10.34
C GLU A 83 -1.62 -4.15 -9.93
N ARG A 84 -1.58 -2.98 -10.59
CA ARG A 84 -2.46 -1.84 -10.26
C ARG A 84 -3.94 -2.20 -10.37
N ARG A 85 -4.31 -3.00 -11.37
CA ARG A 85 -5.69 -3.50 -11.49
C ARG A 85 -6.08 -4.34 -10.27
N LYS A 86 -5.24 -5.27 -9.82
CA LYS A 86 -5.51 -6.09 -8.63
C LYS A 86 -5.55 -5.27 -7.35
N SER A 87 -4.67 -4.29 -7.20
CA SER A 87 -4.71 -3.35 -6.06
C SER A 87 -5.99 -2.52 -6.03
N LYS A 88 -6.50 -2.08 -7.20
CA LYS A 88 -7.80 -1.39 -7.29
C LYS A 88 -8.98 -2.30 -6.93
N GLU A 89 -9.01 -3.52 -7.46
CA GLU A 89 -10.03 -4.52 -7.10
C GLU A 89 -10.03 -4.78 -5.59
N ALA A 90 -8.86 -4.96 -4.98
CA ALA A 90 -8.72 -5.14 -3.53
C ALA A 90 -9.21 -3.91 -2.74
N ALA A 91 -8.83 -2.72 -3.17
CA ALA A 91 -9.23 -1.47 -2.53
C ALA A 91 -10.76 -1.23 -2.63
N SER A 92 -11.40 -1.58 -3.75
CA SER A 92 -12.86 -1.52 -3.90
C SER A 92 -13.58 -2.48 -2.95
N VAL A 93 -13.07 -3.71 -2.78
CA VAL A 93 -13.62 -4.68 -1.82
C VAL A 93 -13.46 -4.19 -0.38
N GLN A 94 -12.29 -3.63 -0.05
CA GLN A 94 -12.06 -3.08 1.27
C GLN A 94 -12.89 -1.81 1.52
N GLU A 95 -13.13 -1.00 0.50
CA GLU A 95 -14.02 0.15 0.59
C GLU A 95 -15.47 -0.28 0.83
N GLU A 96 -15.93 -1.37 0.21
CA GLU A 96 -17.27 -1.91 0.48
C GLU A 96 -17.40 -2.42 1.92
N PHE A 97 -16.34 -3.04 2.45
CA PHE A 97 -16.29 -3.43 3.86
C PHE A 97 -16.34 -2.20 4.77
N ASP A 98 -15.41 -1.25 4.61
CA ASP A 98 -15.30 -0.06 5.45
C ASP A 98 -16.59 0.78 5.41
N THR A 99 -17.12 1.10 4.22
CA THR A 99 -18.37 1.86 4.07
C THR A 99 -19.56 1.14 4.69
N GLY A 100 -19.61 -0.19 4.58
CA GLY A 100 -20.64 -1.01 5.18
C GLY A 100 -20.61 -0.94 6.71
N VAL A 101 -19.45 -1.15 7.34
CA VAL A 101 -19.33 -1.15 8.81
C VAL A 101 -19.45 0.26 9.40
N PHE A 102 -18.95 1.28 8.70
CA PHE A 102 -19.06 2.68 9.12
C PHE A 102 -20.40 3.34 8.76
N GLN A 103 -21.25 2.64 8.00
CA GLN A 103 -22.52 3.16 7.49
C GLN A 103 -22.35 4.48 6.73
N LEU A 104 -21.33 4.52 5.87
CA LEU A 104 -21.05 5.64 4.98
C LEU A 104 -21.61 5.35 3.59
N SER A 105 -22.07 6.38 2.89
CA SER A 105 -22.55 6.24 1.51
C SER A 105 -21.43 5.80 0.57
N TRP A 106 -21.77 4.96 -0.40
CA TRP A 106 -20.85 4.61 -1.48
C TRP A 106 -20.60 5.82 -2.39
N ASN A 107 -19.36 6.04 -2.81
CA ASN A 107 -18.99 7.04 -3.79
C ASN A 107 -18.73 6.37 -5.16
N SER A 108 -19.71 6.41 -6.06
CA SER A 108 -19.61 5.78 -7.39
C SER A 108 -18.67 6.48 -8.36
N VAL A 109 -18.27 7.73 -8.07
CA VAL A 109 -17.28 8.45 -8.88
C VAL A 109 -15.86 7.99 -8.53
N LEU A 110 -15.66 7.55 -7.29
CA LEU A 110 -14.34 7.16 -6.76
C LEU A 110 -13.93 5.75 -7.18
N ALA A 111 -14.85 4.80 -7.11
CA ALA A 111 -14.59 3.39 -7.39
C ALA A 111 -15.86 2.68 -7.85
N ASP A 112 -15.65 1.69 -8.72
CA ASP A 112 -16.69 0.72 -9.04
C ASP A 112 -16.90 -0.23 -7.87
N ARG A 113 -18.17 -0.49 -7.55
CA ARG A 113 -18.54 -1.44 -6.51
C ARG A 113 -18.14 -2.85 -6.98
N PRO A 114 -17.45 -3.65 -6.15
CA PRO A 114 -16.99 -4.96 -6.58
C PRO A 114 -18.19 -5.88 -6.85
N THR A 115 -18.06 -6.75 -7.84
CA THR A 115 -19.11 -7.72 -8.13
C THR A 115 -19.12 -8.83 -7.07
N ASN A 116 -20.31 -9.38 -6.81
CA ASN A 116 -20.44 -10.52 -5.88
C ASN A 116 -19.58 -11.72 -6.33
N SER A 117 -19.46 -11.95 -7.65
CA SER A 117 -18.63 -13.03 -8.20
C SER A 117 -17.15 -12.84 -7.84
N LEU A 118 -16.61 -11.63 -8.02
CA LEU A 118 -15.23 -11.30 -7.65
C LEU A 118 -14.98 -11.56 -6.15
N VAL A 119 -15.89 -11.10 -5.29
CA VAL A 119 -15.79 -11.26 -3.84
C VAL A 119 -15.80 -12.74 -3.46
N VAL A 120 -16.77 -13.52 -3.96
CA VAL A 120 -16.92 -14.95 -3.65
C VAL A 120 -15.69 -15.73 -4.13
N GLU A 121 -15.26 -15.53 -5.37
CA GLU A 121 -14.11 -16.24 -5.94
C GLU A 121 -12.81 -15.90 -5.18
N ALA A 122 -12.57 -14.63 -4.86
CA ALA A 122 -11.40 -14.22 -4.10
C ALA A 122 -11.42 -14.77 -2.67
N ALA A 123 -12.58 -14.72 -1.99
CA ALA A 123 -12.72 -15.24 -0.64
C ALA A 123 -12.48 -16.76 -0.58
N HIS A 124 -12.95 -17.54 -1.56
CA HIS A 124 -12.70 -18.99 -1.62
C HIS A 124 -11.22 -19.35 -1.78
N ARG A 125 -10.42 -18.48 -2.39
CA ARG A 125 -8.97 -18.67 -2.54
C ARG A 125 -8.17 -18.23 -1.31
N HIS A 126 -8.80 -17.56 -0.34
CA HIS A 126 -8.16 -17.20 0.92
C HIS A 126 -8.09 -18.41 1.86
N LYS A 127 -6.96 -18.58 2.54
CA LYS A 127 -6.71 -19.69 3.47
C LYS A 127 -6.18 -19.22 4.83
N GLY A 128 -6.33 -17.93 5.13
CA GLY A 128 -5.79 -17.31 6.34
C GLY A 128 -6.88 -17.06 7.39
N ASP A 129 -6.45 -17.02 8.65
CA ASP A 129 -7.29 -16.72 9.80
C ASP A 129 -7.10 -15.26 10.27
N GLY A 130 -7.70 -14.92 11.42
CA GLY A 130 -7.52 -13.62 12.07
C GLY A 130 -8.14 -12.47 11.27
N LEU A 131 -9.39 -12.66 10.81
CA LEU A 131 -10.21 -11.64 10.15
C LEU A 131 -11.23 -11.00 11.10
N ALA A 132 -11.53 -11.66 12.22
CA ALA A 132 -12.38 -11.09 13.26
C ALA A 132 -11.71 -9.91 13.95
N ASP A 133 -12.52 -9.00 14.47
CA ASP A 133 -12.08 -7.85 15.28
C ASP A 133 -11.03 -6.98 14.57
N TRP A 134 -11.26 -6.73 13.28
CA TRP A 134 -10.39 -5.93 12.41
C TRP A 134 -10.17 -4.50 12.94
N TYR A 135 -11.20 -3.89 13.49
CA TYR A 135 -11.21 -2.61 14.19
C TYR A 135 -11.28 -2.82 15.69
N SER A 136 -10.52 -2.00 16.42
CA SER A 136 -10.63 -1.89 17.87
C SER A 136 -12.05 -1.48 18.28
N ASP A 137 -12.45 -1.90 19.48
CA ASP A 137 -13.72 -1.49 20.08
C ASP A 137 -13.75 0.03 20.30
N THR A 138 -14.73 0.68 19.69
CA THR A 138 -15.01 2.11 19.77
C THR A 138 -16.45 2.38 20.23
N GLU A 139 -17.14 1.40 20.79
CA GLU A 139 -18.56 1.51 21.17
C GLU A 139 -18.82 2.65 22.16
N SER A 140 -17.84 2.97 23.03
CA SER A 140 -17.96 4.09 23.95
C SER A 140 -17.90 5.47 23.29
N LEU A 141 -17.63 5.59 21.98
CA LEU A 141 -17.54 6.88 21.30
C LEU A 141 -18.86 7.26 20.60
N ALA A 142 -19.21 8.53 20.68
CA ALA A 142 -20.33 9.09 19.92
C ALA A 142 -20.10 8.98 18.41
N ARG A 143 -21.13 8.66 17.62
CA ARG A 143 -21.03 8.76 16.15
C ARG A 143 -20.91 10.23 15.71
N PRO A 144 -20.01 10.59 14.78
CA PRO A 144 -19.10 9.72 14.01
C PRO A 144 -17.64 9.74 14.51
N LEU A 145 -17.39 10.02 15.80
CA LEU A 145 -16.05 9.91 16.40
C LEU A 145 -15.55 8.45 16.43
N ASP A 146 -16.45 7.50 16.64
CA ASP A 146 -16.18 6.06 16.52
C ASP A 146 -15.59 5.69 15.15
N VAL A 147 -16.20 6.16 14.06
CA VAL A 147 -15.73 5.99 12.67
C VAL A 147 -14.38 6.70 12.48
N LEU A 148 -14.26 7.94 12.95
CA LEU A 148 -13.04 8.74 12.76
C LEU A 148 -11.81 8.10 13.40
N VAL A 149 -11.97 7.47 14.57
CA VAL A 149 -10.90 6.72 15.24
C VAL A 149 -10.50 5.48 14.44
N CYS A 150 -11.46 4.70 13.91
CA CYS A 150 -11.16 3.57 13.04
C CYS A 150 -10.41 4.00 11.75
N GLN A 151 -10.81 5.14 11.16
CA GLN A 151 -10.14 5.73 10.00
C GLN A 151 -8.70 6.16 10.30
N ARG A 152 -8.45 6.71 11.49
CA ARG A 152 -7.10 7.02 11.96
C ARG A 152 -6.24 5.75 12.03
N SER A 153 -6.77 4.67 12.60
CA SER A 153 -6.06 3.38 12.68
C SER A 153 -5.68 2.83 11.30
N ASN A 154 -6.54 3.00 10.29
CA ASN A 154 -6.22 2.63 8.90
C ASN A 154 -5.00 3.41 8.34
N LEU A 155 -4.85 4.69 8.70
CA LEU A 155 -3.80 5.56 8.17
C LEU A 155 -2.46 5.43 8.90
N ALA A 156 -2.51 5.26 10.23
CA ALA A 156 -1.32 5.13 11.06
C ALA A 156 -0.52 3.85 10.72
N TRP A 157 -1.19 2.84 10.15
CA TRP A 157 -0.53 1.60 9.79
C TRP A 157 0.44 1.75 8.60
N GLY A 158 1.69 1.38 8.85
CA GLY A 158 2.71 1.20 7.81
C GLY A 158 3.49 2.45 7.40
N VAL A 159 3.19 3.65 7.88
CA VAL A 159 3.94 4.89 7.52
C VAL A 159 5.44 4.74 7.81
N SER A 160 5.79 4.25 9.00
CA SER A 160 7.18 4.00 9.41
C SER A 160 7.87 2.93 8.54
N ASN A 161 7.14 1.89 8.15
CA ASN A 161 7.64 0.82 7.27
C ASN A 161 7.91 1.35 5.86
N HIS A 162 7.00 2.14 5.28
CA HIS A 162 7.22 2.78 3.98
C HIS A 162 8.42 3.73 4.02
N ARG A 163 8.61 4.49 5.11
CA ARG A 163 9.76 5.39 5.25
C ARG A 163 11.08 4.64 5.27
N ARG A 164 11.17 3.58 6.07
CA ARG A 164 12.38 2.72 6.12
C ARG A 164 12.61 2.04 4.78
N TRP A 165 11.56 1.50 4.16
CA TRP A 165 11.66 0.83 2.88
C TRP A 165 12.12 1.78 1.77
N ALA A 166 11.56 3.00 1.68
CA ALA A 166 12.01 4.01 0.74
C ALA A 166 13.51 4.33 0.91
N ALA A 167 14.00 4.46 2.15
CA ALA A 167 15.41 4.67 2.42
C ALA A 167 16.27 3.47 1.98
N THR A 168 15.82 2.24 2.26
CA THR A 168 16.49 1.01 1.80
C THR A 168 16.56 0.93 0.27
N VAL A 169 15.47 1.24 -0.42
CA VAL A 169 15.41 1.26 -1.90
C VAL A 169 16.35 2.32 -2.46
N MET A 170 16.40 3.51 -1.87
CA MET A 170 17.34 4.56 -2.28
C MET A 170 18.79 4.13 -2.10
N ALA A 171 19.13 3.53 -0.95
CA ALA A 171 20.47 2.99 -0.71
C ALA A 171 20.84 1.90 -1.73
N ALA A 172 19.88 1.03 -2.07
CA ALA A 172 20.07 0.01 -3.09
C ALA A 172 20.33 0.60 -4.49
N ILE A 173 19.60 1.66 -4.89
CA ILE A 173 19.85 2.38 -6.15
C ILE A 173 21.28 2.93 -6.19
N ILE A 174 21.71 3.61 -5.12
CA ILE A 174 23.06 4.19 -5.04
C ILE A 174 24.14 3.12 -5.12
N ALA A 175 24.01 2.05 -4.32
CA ALA A 175 24.95 0.93 -4.31
C ALA A 175 25.04 0.27 -5.69
N TRP A 176 23.90 0.16 -6.39
CA TRP A 176 23.85 -0.46 -7.70
C TRP A 176 24.48 0.41 -8.80
N ILE A 177 24.28 1.73 -8.77
CA ILE A 177 24.99 2.69 -9.66
C ILE A 177 26.50 2.60 -9.43
N ALA A 178 26.95 2.59 -8.17
CA ALA A 178 28.35 2.44 -7.83
C ALA A 178 28.92 1.10 -8.35
N GLY A 179 28.16 0.01 -8.21
CA GLY A 179 28.51 -1.30 -8.77
C GLY A 179 28.70 -1.29 -10.28
N ILE A 180 27.82 -0.60 -11.03
CA ILE A 180 27.95 -0.45 -12.49
C ILE A 180 29.24 0.30 -12.83
N VAL A 181 29.56 1.40 -12.14
CA VAL A 181 30.79 2.17 -12.37
C VAL A 181 32.02 1.30 -12.13
N VAL A 182 32.04 0.54 -11.03
CA VAL A 182 33.12 -0.38 -10.67
C VAL A 182 33.31 -1.46 -11.75
N ILE A 183 32.21 -2.10 -12.20
CA ILE A 183 32.26 -3.13 -13.24
C ILE A 183 32.81 -2.55 -14.55
N CYS A 184 32.32 -1.40 -15.00
CA CYS A 184 32.79 -0.78 -16.23
C CYS A 184 34.28 -0.39 -16.17
N TYR A 185 34.75 0.08 -15.01
CA TYR A 185 36.15 0.42 -14.78
C TYR A 185 37.06 -0.82 -14.83
N PHE A 186 36.75 -1.86 -14.06
CA PHE A 186 37.60 -3.07 -14.01
C PHE A 186 37.58 -3.91 -15.29
N LEU A 187 36.52 -3.80 -16.09
CA LEU A 187 36.43 -4.46 -17.40
C LEU A 187 36.95 -3.59 -18.55
N GLU A 188 37.52 -2.41 -18.25
CA GLU A 188 38.09 -1.47 -19.23
C GLU A 188 37.14 -1.17 -20.40
N LEU A 189 35.85 -1.08 -20.11
CA LEU A 189 34.84 -0.90 -21.15
C LEU A 189 34.87 0.53 -21.68
N SER A 190 34.97 0.66 -23.01
CA SER A 190 34.75 1.96 -23.68
C SER A 190 33.36 2.51 -23.34
N PHE A 191 33.18 3.83 -23.40
CA PHE A 191 31.90 4.46 -23.10
C PHE A 191 30.71 3.85 -23.90
N PRO A 192 30.81 3.62 -25.22
CA PRO A 192 29.75 2.93 -25.97
C PRO A 192 29.50 1.49 -25.53
N SER A 193 30.56 0.77 -25.14
CA SER A 193 30.45 -0.61 -24.63
C SER A 193 29.77 -0.64 -23.27
N SER A 194 30.07 0.30 -22.39
CA SER A 194 29.42 0.46 -21.08
C SER A 194 27.92 0.74 -21.23
N ILE A 195 27.55 1.62 -22.16
CA ILE A 195 26.14 1.90 -22.45
C ILE A 195 25.43 0.64 -22.94
N SER A 196 25.94 0.03 -24.02
CA SER A 196 25.24 -1.07 -24.69
C SER A 196 25.25 -2.37 -23.89
N ALA A 197 26.35 -2.70 -23.20
CA ALA A 197 26.50 -3.97 -22.52
C ALA A 197 26.00 -3.98 -21.07
N VAL A 198 26.03 -2.83 -20.39
CA VAL A 198 25.73 -2.75 -18.95
C VAL A 198 24.52 -1.86 -18.69
N ILE A 199 24.56 -0.59 -19.09
CA ILE A 199 23.55 0.40 -18.69
C ILE A 199 22.20 0.11 -19.34
N THR A 200 22.15 -0.01 -20.66
CA THR A 200 20.91 -0.21 -21.43
C THR A 200 20.09 -1.42 -20.95
N PRO A 201 20.66 -2.65 -20.85
CA PRO A 201 19.91 -3.82 -20.36
C PRO A 201 19.37 -3.65 -18.93
N LEU A 202 19.98 -2.78 -18.11
CA LEU A 202 19.58 -2.52 -16.73
C LEU A 202 18.59 -1.36 -16.56
N LEU A 203 18.31 -0.58 -17.60
CA LEU A 203 17.36 0.55 -17.53
C LEU A 203 15.96 0.16 -17.00
N PRO A 204 15.35 -0.98 -17.40
CA PRO A 204 14.05 -1.38 -16.87
C PRO A 204 14.08 -1.65 -15.36
N THR A 205 15.18 -2.23 -14.86
CA THR A 205 15.37 -2.45 -13.43
C THR A 205 15.55 -1.13 -12.68
N PHE A 206 16.28 -0.16 -13.24
CA PHE A 206 16.36 1.19 -12.66
C PHE A 206 14.98 1.84 -12.54
N ARG A 207 14.17 1.73 -13.58
CA ARG A 207 12.79 2.22 -13.58
C ARG A 207 11.97 1.60 -12.45
N GLU A 208 12.03 0.29 -12.24
CA GLU A 208 11.30 -0.40 -11.16
C GLU A 208 11.69 0.13 -9.78
N TYR A 209 13.00 0.28 -9.52
CA TYR A 209 13.47 0.81 -8.23
C TYR A 209 13.09 2.27 -8.00
N ILE A 210 13.18 3.12 -9.04
CA ILE A 210 12.76 4.53 -8.96
C ILE A 210 11.26 4.63 -8.69
N GLU A 211 10.42 3.86 -9.39
CA GLU A 211 8.97 3.83 -9.18
C GLU A 211 8.63 3.31 -7.77
N MET A 212 9.32 2.27 -7.30
CA MET A 212 9.16 1.74 -5.95
C MET A 212 9.52 2.79 -4.89
N TRP A 213 10.62 3.53 -5.07
CA TRP A 213 10.97 4.63 -4.17
C TRP A 213 9.93 5.74 -4.18
N ARG A 214 9.55 6.25 -5.37
CA ARG A 214 8.58 7.34 -5.55
C ARG A 214 7.24 6.99 -4.93
N SER A 215 6.69 5.82 -5.25
CA SER A 215 5.40 5.37 -4.72
C SER A 215 5.39 5.24 -3.20
N ASN A 216 6.50 4.79 -2.58
CA ASN A 216 6.61 4.77 -1.11
C ASN A 216 6.63 6.19 -0.51
N VAL A 217 7.39 7.11 -1.11
CA VAL A 217 7.41 8.52 -0.67
C VAL A 217 6.03 9.18 -0.82
N GLU A 218 5.35 8.96 -1.93
CA GLU A 218 4.00 9.47 -2.18
C GLU A 218 2.98 8.89 -1.19
N SER A 219 3.04 7.59 -0.88
CA SER A 219 2.17 6.95 0.10
C SER A 219 2.37 7.52 1.51
N ILE A 220 3.63 7.75 1.93
CA ILE A 220 3.94 8.42 3.21
C ILE A 220 3.27 9.79 3.27
N ARG A 221 3.53 10.65 2.27
CA ARG A 221 2.97 12.01 2.22
C ARG A 221 1.45 12.00 2.20
N ALA A 222 0.85 11.08 1.46
CA ALA A 222 -0.61 10.97 1.35
C ALA A 222 -1.24 10.54 2.69
N LYS A 223 -0.63 9.57 3.39
CA LYS A 223 -1.07 9.10 4.71
C LYS A 223 -0.90 10.19 5.78
N GLU A 224 0.26 10.86 5.84
CA GLU A 224 0.51 11.95 6.80
C GLU A 224 -0.46 13.12 6.60
N LYS A 225 -0.72 13.51 5.35
CA LYS A 225 -1.71 14.56 5.05
C LYS A 225 -3.12 14.15 5.47
N ALA A 226 -3.51 12.89 5.26
CA ALA A 226 -4.81 12.39 5.69
C ALA A 226 -4.90 12.30 7.22
N GLU A 227 -3.83 11.88 7.90
CA GLU A 227 -3.76 11.82 9.36
C GLU A 227 -3.87 13.22 9.98
N SER A 228 -3.13 14.20 9.45
CA SER A 228 -3.25 15.61 9.86
C SER A 228 -4.68 16.11 9.71
N LYS A 229 -5.36 15.77 8.60
CA LYS A 229 -6.76 16.16 8.42
C LYS A 229 -7.69 15.55 9.46
N ILE A 230 -7.47 14.29 9.85
CA ILE A 230 -8.22 13.67 10.94
C ILE A 230 -7.95 14.38 12.27
N SER A 231 -6.69 14.71 12.57
CA SER A 231 -6.33 15.46 13.78
C SER A 231 -7.03 16.81 13.82
N ASP A 232 -7.06 17.57 12.72
CA ASP A 232 -7.77 18.86 12.65
C ASP A 232 -9.28 18.70 12.93
N ILE A 233 -9.90 17.66 12.36
CA ILE A 233 -11.33 17.36 12.59
C ILE A 233 -11.57 17.03 14.05
N TRP A 234 -10.69 16.22 14.65
CA TRP A 234 -10.77 15.80 16.03
C TRP A 234 -10.60 16.98 16.99
N GLU A 235 -9.54 17.79 16.83
CA GLU A 235 -9.28 18.97 17.66
C GLU A 235 -10.41 20.00 17.58
N SER A 236 -10.97 20.19 16.39
CA SER A 236 -12.15 21.05 16.20
C SER A 236 -13.36 20.51 16.98
N ALA A 237 -13.59 19.19 16.98
CA ALA A 237 -14.66 18.58 17.76
C ALA A 237 -14.43 18.71 19.27
N MET A 238 -13.20 18.47 19.73
CA MET A 238 -12.80 18.57 21.15
C MET A 238 -12.90 19.99 21.70
N SER A 239 -12.45 21.00 20.93
CA SER A 239 -12.47 22.40 21.35
C SER A 239 -13.88 22.98 21.36
N SER A 240 -14.67 22.70 20.33
CA SER A 240 -16.04 23.21 20.21
C SER A 240 -17.09 22.39 20.97
N ARG A 241 -16.72 21.19 21.46
CA ARG A 241 -17.65 20.19 22.03
C ARG A 241 -18.82 19.88 21.09
N ARG A 242 -18.55 19.82 19.79
CA ARG A 242 -19.53 19.52 18.75
C ARG A 242 -19.03 18.35 17.90
N LEU A 243 -19.91 17.37 17.68
CA LEU A 243 -19.59 16.21 16.86
C LEU A 243 -19.33 16.63 15.41
N PRO A 244 -18.34 16.02 14.73
CA PRO A 244 -18.12 16.27 13.31
C PRO A 244 -19.28 15.74 12.46
N SER A 245 -19.43 16.28 11.26
CA SER A 245 -20.42 15.76 10.32
C SER A 245 -19.97 14.42 9.74
N VAL A 246 -20.94 13.55 9.42
CA VAL A 246 -20.68 12.27 8.72
C VAL A 246 -20.03 12.52 7.36
N ALA A 247 -20.35 13.64 6.70
CA ALA A 247 -19.73 14.04 5.43
C ALA A 247 -18.20 14.19 5.55
N LYS A 248 -17.68 14.73 6.65
CA LYS A 248 -16.23 14.79 6.89
C LYS A 248 -15.60 13.39 6.98
N CYS A 249 -16.28 12.44 7.62
CA CYS A 249 -15.80 11.06 7.68
C CYS A 249 -15.83 10.39 6.29
N ARG A 250 -16.83 10.72 5.45
CA ARG A 250 -16.88 10.27 4.05
C ARG A 250 -15.73 10.83 3.23
N GLU A 251 -15.41 12.12 3.34
CA GLU A 251 -14.25 12.75 2.67
C GLU A 251 -12.92 12.09 3.08
N VAL A 252 -12.75 11.79 4.37
CA VAL A 252 -11.57 11.06 4.89
C VAL A 252 -11.52 9.66 4.30
N GLN A 253 -12.64 8.94 4.27
CA GLN A 253 -12.70 7.59 3.71
C GLN A 253 -12.42 7.58 2.20
N ASP A 254 -12.90 8.58 1.45
CA ASP A 254 -12.58 8.72 0.02
C ASP A 254 -11.06 8.83 -0.16
N ARG A 255 -10.39 9.60 0.70
CA ARG A 255 -8.93 9.73 0.69
C ARG A 255 -8.23 8.40 1.04
N ILE A 256 -8.74 7.66 2.02
CA ILE A 256 -8.22 6.33 2.40
C ILE A 256 -8.35 5.35 1.24
N CYS A 257 -9.48 5.33 0.53
CA CYS A 257 -9.69 4.49 -0.64
C CYS A 257 -8.67 4.82 -1.75
N VAL A 258 -8.47 6.10 -2.07
CA VAL A 258 -7.43 6.51 -3.04
C VAL A 258 -6.04 6.04 -2.62
N ILE A 259 -5.68 6.23 -1.35
CA ILE A 259 -4.39 5.77 -0.81
C ILE A 259 -4.24 4.27 -0.99
N ARG A 260 -5.28 3.47 -0.72
CA ARG A 260 -5.25 2.01 -0.86
C ARG A 260 -5.14 1.54 -2.30
N GLN A 261 -5.72 2.26 -3.26
CA GLN A 261 -5.58 1.93 -4.69
C GLN A 261 -4.15 2.09 -5.21
N THR A 262 -3.37 2.98 -4.58
CA THR A 262 -1.98 3.29 -4.99
C THR A 262 -0.94 2.89 -3.96
N ASN A 263 -1.34 2.21 -2.88
CA ASN A 263 -0.42 1.88 -1.80
C ASN A 263 0.65 0.89 -2.30
N PRO A 264 1.93 1.23 -2.20
CA PRO A 264 2.99 0.38 -2.70
C PRO A 264 3.16 -0.86 -1.82
N ILE A 265 3.64 -1.92 -2.44
CA ILE A 265 3.91 -3.19 -1.77
C ILE A 265 5.23 -3.10 -1.01
N ILE A 266 5.23 -3.59 0.23
CA ILE A 266 6.42 -3.85 1.02
C ILE A 266 6.62 -5.38 1.07
N PRO A 267 7.83 -5.90 0.81
CA PRO A 267 8.11 -7.33 0.97
C PRO A 267 7.83 -7.84 2.39
N ASP A 268 7.31 -9.06 2.52
CA ASP A 268 6.95 -9.61 3.84
C ASP A 268 8.16 -9.72 4.76
N TRP A 269 9.30 -10.20 4.26
CA TRP A 269 10.53 -10.30 5.05
C TRP A 269 10.93 -8.96 5.67
N PHE A 270 10.75 -7.86 4.93
CA PHE A 270 11.06 -6.52 5.42
C PHE A 270 10.04 -6.08 6.46
N TYR A 271 8.76 -6.31 6.20
CA TYR A 271 7.70 -6.03 7.17
C TYR A 271 7.93 -6.75 8.51
N TRP A 272 8.20 -8.06 8.47
CA TRP A 272 8.43 -8.88 9.66
C TRP A 272 9.68 -8.48 10.44
N ALA A 273 10.77 -8.09 9.75
CA ALA A 273 11.99 -7.62 10.41
C ALA A 273 11.79 -6.33 11.25
N PHE A 274 10.75 -5.55 10.97
CA PHE A 274 10.54 -4.24 11.58
C PHE A 274 9.19 -4.08 12.31
N ARG A 275 8.40 -5.15 12.42
CA ARG A 275 7.01 -5.17 12.93
C ARG A 275 6.88 -4.68 14.37
N ASP A 276 7.73 -5.13 15.26
CA ASP A 276 7.55 -4.97 16.73
C ASP A 276 7.65 -3.52 17.23
N ARG A 277 8.27 -2.62 16.44
CA ARG A 277 8.35 -1.19 16.78
C ARG A 277 7.10 -0.39 16.37
N GLY A 278 6.30 -0.89 15.42
CA GLY A 278 5.14 -0.17 14.88
C GLY A 278 3.84 -0.39 15.67
N GLU A 279 3.59 -1.61 16.12
CA GLU A 279 2.33 -1.97 16.80
C GLU A 279 2.20 -1.33 18.19
N LYS A 280 3.31 -1.15 18.92
CA LYS A 280 3.31 -0.54 20.26
C LYS A 280 2.87 0.94 20.26
N VAL A 281 3.26 1.71 19.24
CA VAL A 281 2.90 3.14 19.11
C VAL A 281 1.41 3.32 18.78
N MET A 282 0.82 2.36 18.06
CA MET A 282 -0.56 2.43 17.58
C MET A 282 -1.61 2.11 18.65
N ARG A 283 -1.39 1.09 19.50
CA ARG A 283 -2.35 0.71 20.56
C ARG A 283 -2.51 1.80 21.62
N VAL A 284 -1.44 2.52 21.93
CA VAL A 284 -1.46 3.66 22.87
C VAL A 284 -2.38 4.76 22.33
N SER A 285 -2.33 5.03 21.02
CA SER A 285 -3.12 6.11 20.42
C SER A 285 -4.62 5.94 20.61
N VAL A 286 -5.22 4.77 20.32
CA VAL A 286 -6.69 4.61 20.40
C VAL A 286 -7.23 4.82 21.81
N ALA A 287 -6.52 4.32 22.82
CA ALA A 287 -6.90 4.51 24.22
C ALA A 287 -6.91 6.00 24.61
N ASP A 288 -5.89 6.76 24.17
CA ASP A 288 -5.79 8.20 24.42
C ASP A 288 -6.97 8.98 23.82
N TYR A 289 -7.41 8.61 22.60
CA TYR A 289 -8.58 9.22 21.95
C TYR A 289 -9.88 8.96 22.74
N VAL A 290 -10.06 7.74 23.24
CA VAL A 290 -11.22 7.38 24.06
C VAL A 290 -11.19 8.13 25.40
N GLU A 291 -10.04 8.18 26.07
CA GLU A 291 -9.90 8.90 27.35
C GLU A 291 -10.13 10.41 27.18
N GLN A 292 -9.59 11.00 26.12
CA GLN A 292 -9.81 12.41 25.82
C GLN A 292 -11.29 12.71 25.55
N ALA A 293 -11.98 11.86 24.76
CA ALA A 293 -13.40 12.01 24.49
C ALA A 293 -14.25 11.91 25.77
N ARG A 294 -13.91 10.98 26.68
CA ARG A 294 -14.55 10.84 28.01
C ARG A 294 -14.39 12.11 28.83
N SER A 295 -13.19 12.68 28.89
CA SER A 295 -12.91 13.93 29.63
C SER A 295 -13.73 15.14 29.16
N LYS A 296 -14.25 15.09 27.92
CA LYS A 296 -15.06 16.15 27.30
C LYS A 296 -16.55 15.81 27.23
N GLY A 297 -16.98 14.66 27.78
CA GLY A 297 -18.38 14.20 27.76
C GLY A 297 -18.88 13.78 26.36
N MET A 298 -17.96 13.38 25.49
CA MET A 298 -18.25 12.91 24.11
C MET A 298 -18.07 11.40 23.94
N ALA A 299 -17.90 10.71 25.06
CA ALA A 299 -17.92 9.26 25.23
C ALA A 299 -18.77 8.93 26.45
#